data_AF-A0A921K800-F1
#
_entry.id   AF-A0A921K800-F1
#
_cell.length_a   1.000
_cell.length_b   1.000
_cell.length_c   1.000
_cell.angle_alpha   90.00
_cell.angle_beta   90.00
_cell.angle_gamma   90.00
#
_symmetry.space_group_name_H-M   'P 1'
#
loop_
_entity.id
_entity.type
_entity.pdbx_description
1 polymer ?
#
loop_
_entity_poly.entity_id
_entity_poly.type
_entity_poly.pdbx_seq_one_letter_code
_entity_poly.pdbx_strand_id
1 'polypeptide(L)'
;MSKVPPLNLGDLRFEITTQTRKRLFGRRPKVLLMVQVSLSGYRMEFDSREILDLANGPLIIEAVSASPDGDYFLASPAVIEPSSAVGASLPGHENSADSLLVMRGNGVLAKLSGAQQEELIAWLQSVET
;
A
#
# COMPACT_ATOMS: atom_id res chain seq x y z
N MET A 1 -23.94 1.19 -8.28
CA MET A 1 -22.62 0.89 -7.71
C MET A 1 -22.71 1.14 -6.22
N SER A 2 -22.72 0.08 -5.41
CA SER A 2 -22.66 0.24 -3.95
C SER A 2 -21.30 0.87 -3.65
N LYS A 3 -21.29 2.07 -3.07
CA LYS A 3 -20.04 2.77 -2.76
C LYS A 3 -19.43 2.02 -1.58
N VAL A 4 -18.36 1.25 -1.81
CA VAL A 4 -17.66 0.56 -0.73
C VAL A 4 -17.22 1.61 0.28
N PRO A 5 -17.58 1.46 1.57
CA PRO A 5 -17.17 2.42 2.58
C PRO A 5 -15.64 2.43 2.73
N PRO A 6 -15.03 3.59 3.05
CA PRO A 6 -13.61 3.66 3.30
C PRO A 6 -13.25 2.82 4.54
N LEU A 7 -12.09 2.17 4.49
CA LEU A 7 -11.51 1.47 5.63
C LEU A 7 -10.61 2.43 6.43
N ASN A 8 -10.71 2.41 7.75
CA ASN A 8 -9.84 3.21 8.62
C ASN A 8 -9.09 2.28 9.56
N LEU A 9 -7.75 2.34 9.54
CA LEU A 9 -6.88 1.53 10.39
C LEU A 9 -5.96 2.49 11.17
N GLY A 10 -6.34 2.81 12.41
CA GLY A 10 -5.69 3.87 13.17
C GLY A 10 -5.86 5.22 12.47
N ASP A 11 -4.75 5.91 12.20
CA ASP A 11 -4.75 7.22 11.52
C ASP A 11 -4.78 7.12 9.98
N LEU A 12 -4.66 5.91 9.44
CA LEU A 12 -4.71 5.67 8.00
C LEU A 12 -6.15 5.50 7.53
N ARG A 13 -6.48 6.18 6.43
CA ARG A 13 -7.73 5.98 5.71
C ARG A 13 -7.48 5.44 4.30
N PHE A 14 -8.13 4.35 3.96
CA PHE A 14 -8.09 3.67 2.67
C PHE A 14 -9.42 3.89 1.94
N GLU A 15 -9.34 4.33 0.69
CA GLU A 15 -10.50 4.56 -0.15
C GLU A 15 -10.26 4.00 -1.55
N ILE A 16 -11.25 3.26 -2.08
CA ILE A 16 -11.18 2.76 -3.45
C ILE A 16 -11.37 3.92 -4.41
N THR A 17 -10.42 4.05 -5.32
CA THR A 17 -10.49 4.95 -6.45
C THR A 17 -10.35 4.15 -7.74
N THR A 18 -10.60 4.79 -8.88
CA THR A 18 -10.41 4.16 -10.18
C THR A 18 -9.54 5.04 -11.05
N GLN A 19 -8.54 4.44 -11.69
CA GLN A 19 -7.72 5.12 -12.67
C GLN A 19 -7.98 4.53 -14.05
N THR A 20 -8.38 5.39 -14.99
CA THR A 20 -8.53 4.97 -16.39
C THR A 20 -7.22 5.18 -17.12
N ARG A 21 -6.52 4.10 -17.46
CA ARG A 21 -5.31 4.18 -18.29
C ARG A 21 -5.71 4.21 -19.77
N LYS A 22 -5.39 5.32 -20.44
CA LYS A 22 -5.45 5.43 -21.90
C LYS A 22 -4.45 4.46 -22.50
N ARG A 23 -4.88 3.66 -23.48
CA ARG A 23 -3.99 2.82 -24.29
C ARG A 23 -3.82 3.46 -25.66
N LEU A 24 -2.58 3.48 -26.14
CA LEU A 24 -2.27 3.85 -27.52
C LEU A 24 -2.71 2.71 -28.45
N PHE A 25 -3.07 3.05 -29.69
CA PHE A 25 -3.42 2.12 -30.77
C PHE A 25 -4.77 1.37 -30.63
N GLY A 26 -5.89 2.11 -30.60
CA GLY A 26 -7.24 1.55 -30.84
C GLY A 26 -7.78 0.57 -29.79
N ARG A 27 -7.03 0.28 -28.73
CA ARG A 27 -7.46 -0.58 -27.62
C ARG A 27 -8.39 0.19 -26.68
N ARG A 28 -9.39 -0.51 -26.13
CA ARG A 28 -10.29 0.07 -25.13
C ARG A 28 -9.49 0.52 -23.89
N PRO A 29 -9.83 1.67 -23.29
CA PRO A 29 -9.27 2.09 -22.01
C PRO A 29 -9.42 0.98 -20.96
N LYS A 30 -8.38 0.77 -20.16
CA LYS A 30 -8.44 -0.17 -19.03
C LYS A 30 -8.69 0.63 -17.76
N VAL A 31 -9.75 0.28 -17.04
CA VAL A 31 -10.00 0.79 -15.69
C VAL A 31 -9.20 -0.07 -14.72
N LEU A 32 -8.38 0.55 -13.90
CA LEU A 32 -7.65 -0.07 -12.80
C LEU A 32 -8.31 0.37 -11.49
N LEU A 33 -8.49 -0.58 -10.58
CA LEU A 33 -8.88 -0.30 -9.20
C LEU A 33 -7.64 0.12 -8.43
N MET A 34 -7.75 1.25 -7.76
CA MET A 34 -6.66 1.87 -7.03
C MET A 34 -7.08 2.04 -5.58
N VAL A 35 -6.11 2.02 -4.67
CA VAL A 35 -6.31 2.28 -3.24
C VAL A 35 -5.64 3.60 -2.92
N GLN A 36 -6.44 4.60 -2.59
CA GLN A 36 -5.94 5.86 -2.07
C GLN A 36 -5.76 5.73 -0.55
N VAL A 37 -4.56 6.02 -0.07
CA VAL A 37 -4.17 5.95 1.34
C VAL A 37 -3.90 7.38 1.81
N SER A 38 -4.59 7.80 2.85
CA SER A 38 -4.49 9.15 3.40
C SER A 38 -4.06 9.13 4.87
N LEU A 39 -3.12 10.00 5.23
CA LEU A 39 -2.60 10.16 6.60
C LEU A 39 -2.00 11.56 6.77
N SER A 40 -2.42 12.32 7.78
CA SER A 40 -1.75 13.60 8.17
C SER A 40 -1.43 14.57 7.02
N GLY A 41 -2.33 14.69 6.04
CA GLY A 41 -2.15 15.54 4.85
C GLY A 41 -1.40 14.87 3.68
N TYR A 42 -0.85 13.68 3.89
CA TYR A 42 -0.30 12.84 2.83
C TYR A 42 -1.39 12.05 2.12
N ARG A 43 -1.19 11.86 0.82
CA ARG A 43 -2.04 11.05 -0.05
C ARG A 43 -1.14 10.24 -0.97
N MET A 44 -1.36 8.93 -0.98
CA MET A 44 -0.64 7.96 -1.80
C MET A 44 -1.67 7.11 -2.54
N GLU A 45 -1.33 6.63 -3.73
CA GLU A 45 -2.19 5.75 -4.53
C GLU A 45 -1.43 4.51 -4.93
N PHE A 46 -2.04 3.34 -4.72
CA PHE A 46 -1.45 2.03 -4.99
C PHE A 46 -2.39 1.18 -5.84
N ASP A 47 -1.86 0.27 -6.64
CA ASP A 47 -2.71 -0.70 -7.35
C ASP A 47 -3.30 -1.68 -6.32
N SER A 48 -4.63 -1.87 -6.34
CA SER A 48 -5.30 -2.74 -5.37
C SER A 48 -4.81 -4.18 -5.44
N ARG A 49 -4.40 -4.63 -6.63
CA ARG A 49 -3.94 -6.01 -6.84
C ARG A 49 -2.57 -6.25 -6.23
N GLU A 50 -1.68 -5.27 -6.32
CA GLU A 50 -0.37 -5.37 -5.69
C GLU A 50 -0.52 -5.41 -4.15
N ILE A 51 -1.49 -4.69 -3.57
CA ILE A 51 -1.77 -4.79 -2.13
C ILE A 51 -2.39 -6.15 -1.76
N LEU A 52 -3.20 -6.75 -2.62
CA LEU A 52 -3.71 -8.11 -2.40
C LEU A 52 -2.58 -9.16 -2.39
N ASP A 53 -1.51 -8.92 -3.13
CA ASP A 53 -0.33 -9.81 -3.13
C ASP A 53 0.39 -9.84 -1.77
N LEU A 54 0.11 -8.90 -0.85
CA LEU A 54 0.58 -8.96 0.53
C LEU A 54 0.08 -10.20 1.29
N ALA A 55 -1.02 -10.82 0.84
CA ALA A 55 -1.49 -12.09 1.40
C ALA A 55 -0.54 -13.27 1.08
N ASN A 56 0.32 -13.13 0.07
CA ASN A 56 1.19 -14.18 -0.42
C ASN A 56 2.62 -14.11 0.13
N GLY A 57 2.97 -13.06 0.89
CA GLY A 57 4.28 -12.92 1.53
C GLY A 57 4.84 -11.49 1.54
N PRO A 58 6.15 -11.32 1.87
CA PRO A 58 6.82 -10.03 1.85
C PRO A 58 6.81 -9.40 0.47
N LEU A 59 6.50 -8.11 0.41
CA LEU A 59 6.51 -7.35 -0.82
C LEU A 59 6.76 -5.86 -0.54
N ILE A 60 7.46 -5.21 -1.46
CA ILE A 60 7.48 -3.75 -1.57
C ILE A 60 6.50 -3.37 -2.67
N ILE A 61 5.58 -2.46 -2.37
CA ILE A 61 4.61 -1.93 -3.34
C ILE A 61 4.82 -0.43 -3.43
N GLU A 62 5.24 0.05 -4.58
CA GLU A 62 5.46 1.47 -4.81
C GLU A 62 4.12 2.17 -5.13
N ALA A 63 3.98 3.42 -4.67
CA ALA A 63 2.85 4.24 -5.06
C ALA A 63 2.92 4.59 -6.55
N VAL A 64 1.79 4.52 -7.24
CA VAL A 64 1.66 4.81 -8.67
C VAL A 64 2.03 6.26 -9.01
N SER A 65 1.85 7.18 -8.07
CA SER A 65 2.30 8.56 -8.16
C SER A 65 3.21 8.89 -6.98
N ALA A 66 4.29 8.11 -6.80
CA ALA A 66 5.27 8.36 -5.77
C ALA A 66 5.90 9.76 -5.91
N SER A 67 6.10 10.42 -4.76
CA SER A 67 6.98 11.58 -4.69
C SER A 67 8.40 11.19 -5.11
N PRO A 68 9.28 12.14 -5.49
CA PRO A 68 10.67 11.83 -5.84
C PRO A 68 11.43 11.11 -4.72
N ASP A 69 11.00 11.33 -3.47
CA ASP A 69 11.56 10.69 -2.29
C ASP A 69 11.05 9.24 -2.13
N GLY A 70 10.01 8.81 -2.87
CA GLY A 70 9.48 7.44 -2.90
C GLY A 70 8.40 7.21 -1.85
N ASP A 71 7.18 6.86 -2.29
CA ASP A 71 6.09 6.44 -1.39
C ASP A 71 5.88 4.93 -1.60
N TYR A 72 5.90 4.13 -0.54
CA TYR A 72 5.77 2.67 -0.67
C TYR A 72 5.12 2.00 0.54
N PHE A 73 4.46 0.87 0.29
CA PHE A 73 4.17 -0.12 1.31
C PHE A 73 5.32 -1.11 1.41
N LEU A 74 5.67 -1.47 2.63
CA LEU A 74 6.62 -2.54 2.92
C LEU A 74 5.94 -3.56 3.82
N ALA A 75 5.50 -4.68 3.25
CA ALA A 75 5.12 -5.86 4.04
C ALA A 75 6.35 -6.73 4.22
N SER A 76 6.66 -7.08 5.46
CA SER A 76 7.87 -7.82 5.75
C SER A 76 7.67 -8.79 6.91
N PRO A 77 8.00 -10.10 6.75
CA PRO A 77 8.24 -11.07 7.83
C PRO A 77 9.48 -10.73 8.69
N ALA A 78 10.45 -10.02 8.11
CA ALA A 78 11.72 -9.63 8.71
C ALA A 78 12.32 -8.61 7.73
N VAL A 79 12.48 -7.37 8.20
CA VAL A 79 12.89 -6.20 7.41
C VAL A 79 13.98 -6.60 6.43
N ILE A 80 13.72 -6.35 5.14
CA ILE A 80 14.61 -6.59 4.00
C ILE A 80 16.06 -6.35 4.40
N GLU A 81 16.95 -7.32 4.17
CA GLU A 81 18.32 -7.27 4.66
C GLU A 81 19.01 -5.92 4.39
N PRO A 82 19.87 -5.43 5.30
CA PRO A 82 20.52 -4.14 5.19
C PRO A 82 21.33 -3.91 3.90
N SER A 83 21.70 -4.96 3.17
CA SER A 83 22.39 -4.86 1.88
C SER A 83 21.47 -4.54 0.70
N SER A 84 20.16 -4.75 0.85
CA SER A 84 19.16 -4.28 -0.11
C SER A 84 18.84 -2.83 0.25
N ALA A 85 19.09 -1.92 -0.69
CA ALA A 85 19.12 -0.47 -0.53
C ALA A 85 17.85 0.21 0.06
N VAL A 86 16.82 -0.57 0.40
CA VAL A 86 15.55 -0.13 1.01
C VAL A 86 15.49 -0.41 2.53
N GLY A 87 16.33 -1.32 3.07
CA GLY A 87 16.23 -1.81 4.45
C GLY A 87 17.37 -1.44 5.40
N ALA A 88 18.44 -0.79 4.92
CA ALA A 88 19.71 -0.66 5.67
C ALA A 88 19.67 0.14 6.96
N SER A 89 18.76 1.10 7.11
CA SER A 89 18.84 2.06 8.21
C SER A 89 17.49 2.68 8.51
N LEU A 90 16.54 1.93 9.10
CA LEU A 90 15.44 2.54 9.85
C LEU A 90 15.85 2.61 11.34
N PRO A 91 16.60 3.64 11.78
CA PRO A 91 17.03 3.75 13.16
C PRO A 91 15.83 3.90 14.09
N GLY A 92 15.73 3.01 15.08
CA GLY A 92 14.84 3.17 16.23
C GLY A 92 13.48 2.47 16.19
N HIS A 93 13.21 1.57 15.24
CA HIS A 93 11.93 0.86 15.20
C HIS A 93 12.08 -0.65 15.49
N GLU A 94 11.50 -1.10 16.60
CA GLU A 94 11.19 -2.51 16.85
C GLU A 94 10.10 -2.97 15.85
N ASN A 95 10.53 -3.32 14.65
CA ASN A 95 9.66 -3.85 13.61
C ASN A 95 9.38 -5.32 13.90
N SER A 96 8.15 -5.59 14.35
CA SER A 96 7.64 -6.95 14.52
C SER A 96 7.58 -7.63 13.15
N ALA A 97 7.85 -8.94 13.16
CA ALA A 97 7.86 -9.79 11.98
C ALA A 97 6.56 -9.70 11.15
N ASP A 98 5.42 -9.36 11.75
CA ASP A 98 4.15 -9.36 11.00
C ASP A 98 3.62 -7.93 10.84
N SER A 99 4.44 -7.02 10.33
CA SER A 99 4.05 -5.61 10.21
C SER A 99 4.16 -5.07 8.80
N LEU A 100 3.09 -4.37 8.38
CA LEU A 100 3.04 -3.59 7.16
C LEU A 100 3.40 -2.15 7.50
N LEU A 101 4.47 -1.66 6.89
CA LEU A 101 4.92 -0.28 7.04
C LEU A 101 4.43 0.56 5.87
N VAL A 102 3.98 1.77 6.18
CA VAL A 102 3.68 2.81 5.21
C VAL A 102 4.81 3.81 5.25
N MET A 103 5.50 3.98 4.12
CA MET A 103 6.77 4.68 4.04
C MET A 103 6.71 5.86 3.07
N ARG A 104 7.44 6.93 3.39
CA ARG A 104 7.76 8.03 2.48
C ARG A 104 9.23 8.39 2.64
N GLY A 105 9.99 8.26 1.56
CA GLY A 105 11.45 8.22 1.62
C GLY A 105 11.93 7.25 2.68
N ASN A 106 12.81 7.73 3.53
CA ASN A 106 13.36 6.92 4.63
C ASN A 106 12.51 6.99 5.90
N GLY A 107 11.35 7.65 5.86
CA GLY A 107 10.48 7.85 7.02
C GLY A 107 9.33 6.84 7.08
N VAL A 108 9.15 6.23 8.24
CA VAL A 108 7.95 5.43 8.56
C VAL A 108 6.83 6.39 8.90
N LEU A 109 5.78 6.40 8.08
CA LEU A 109 4.58 7.19 8.32
C LEU A 109 3.60 6.47 9.25
N ALA A 110 3.47 5.16 9.09
CA ALA A 110 2.59 4.33 9.92
C ALA A 110 3.05 2.88 9.93
N LYS A 111 2.69 2.18 11.00
CA LYS A 111 2.90 0.74 11.18
C LYS A 111 1.56 0.08 11.43
N LEU A 112 1.22 -0.89 10.59
CA LEU A 112 0.03 -1.72 10.73
C LEU A 112 0.45 -3.07 11.33
N SER A 113 -0.32 -3.54 12.31
CA SER A 113 -0.16 -4.89 12.86
C SER A 113 -0.61 -5.95 11.86
N GLY A 114 -0.25 -7.21 12.09
CA GLY A 114 -0.70 -8.34 11.27
C GLY A 114 -2.23 -8.40 11.16
N ALA A 115 -2.95 -8.18 12.27
CA ALA A 115 -4.41 -8.13 12.26
C ALA A 115 -4.96 -6.98 11.38
N GLN A 116 -4.31 -5.80 11.39
CA GLN A 116 -4.71 -4.68 10.54
C GLN A 116 -4.38 -4.94 9.07
N GLN A 117 -3.30 -5.66 8.77
CA GLN A 117 -2.98 -6.11 7.42
C GLN A 117 -4.03 -7.11 6.91
N GLU A 118 -4.43 -8.08 7.73
CA GLU A 118 -5.51 -9.02 7.41
C GLU A 118 -6.84 -8.29 7.15
N GLU A 119 -7.16 -7.28 7.98
CA GLU A 119 -8.36 -6.46 7.80
C GLU A 119 -8.33 -5.67 6.47
N LEU A 120 -7.16 -5.11 6.12
CA LEU A 120 -6.96 -4.44 4.83
C LEU A 120 -7.18 -5.40 3.65
N ILE A 121 -6.60 -6.60 3.71
CA ILE A 121 -6.74 -7.63 2.67
C ILE A 121 -8.20 -8.05 2.53
N ALA A 122 -8.89 -8.33 3.65
CA ALA A 122 -10.29 -8.72 3.65
C ALA A 122 -11.19 -7.62 3.04
N TRP A 123 -10.94 -6.36 3.38
CA TRP A 123 -11.64 -5.23 2.78
C TRP A 123 -11.42 -5.15 1.26
N LEU A 124 -10.17 -5.31 0.78
CA LEU A 124 -9.88 -5.30 -0.66
C LEU A 124 -10.54 -6.45 -1.41
N GLN A 125 -10.56 -7.64 -0.83
CA GLN A 125 -11.25 -8.79 -1.42
C GLN A 125 -12.75 -8.53 -1.59
N SER A 126 -13.39 -7.87 -0.61
CA SER A 126 -14.80 -7.48 -0.67
C SER A 126 -15.13 -6.44 -1.76
N VAL A 127 -14.12 -5.73 -2.27
CA VAL A 127 -14.26 -4.73 -3.34
C VAL A 127 -14.17 -5.38 -4.73
N GLU A 128 -13.34 -6.41 -4.88
CA GLU A 128 -13.16 -7.13 -6.16
C GLU A 128 -14.31 -8.10 -6.48
N THR A 129 -15.22 -8.37 -5.52
CA THR A 129 -16.38 -9.26 -5.69
C THR A 129 -17.62 -8.54 -6.21
#